data_AF-A0A535H5M0-F1
#
_entry.id   AF-A0A535H5M0-F1
#
_cell.length_a   1.000
_cell.length_b   1.000
_cell.length_c   1.000
_cell.angle_alpha   90.00
_cell.angle_beta   90.00
_cell.angle_gamma   90.00
#
_symmetry.space_group_name_H-M   'P 1'
#
loop_
_entity.id
_entity.type
_entity.pdbx_description
1 polymer ?
#
loop_
_entity_poly.entity_id
_entity_poly.type
_entity_poly.pdbx_seq_one_letter_code
_entity_poly.pdbx_strand_id
1 'polypeptide(L)'
;MHTSDADEIRAYVCWAPETGVTSFLIAIVGVPDSIPEQQIRTAVEVLRDDLFLGAEPAGIHLEGPYINVARRGAHKPSWLRLPDESETARLLALTGGAAAIIRRLVDAGITVSMGHTDATYEQAQEAIELGITHVTHCFNAMRPLLHRAPGPLAAVAQSKHVRGELIADGVHVHPAAMNVLVKLLGPERTIVITDALAAAGVPNTTFDFAGQPARVIRGAARLSDGTITGSVLTMDQALRNVLKMTEVSLQQAVGMLTINPAHAAHLSHRKGCLQPGYDADLLIFDQSLVLQATICRGAVAFATDEWRDRLSGLRFL
;
A
#
# COMPACT_ATOMS: atom_id res chain seq x y z
N MET A 1 -5.28 8.18 -4.51
CA MET A 1 -5.08 9.47 -3.83
C MET A 1 -4.01 10.33 -4.52
N HIS A 2 -3.71 10.10 -5.79
CA HIS A 2 -2.85 11.00 -6.57
C HIS A 2 -3.68 12.22 -6.98
N THR A 3 -3.61 13.29 -6.19
CA THR A 3 -4.46 14.48 -6.37
C THR A 3 -3.76 15.75 -5.91
N SER A 4 -4.12 16.87 -6.55
CA SER A 4 -3.74 18.21 -6.12
C SER A 4 -4.81 18.88 -5.24
N ASP A 5 -5.93 18.20 -4.98
CA ASP A 5 -7.03 18.69 -4.17
C ASP A 5 -6.98 18.04 -2.77
N ALA A 6 -6.78 18.87 -1.74
CA ALA A 6 -6.72 18.41 -0.36
C ALA A 6 -8.06 17.83 0.12
N ASP A 7 -9.19 18.30 -0.42
CA ASP A 7 -10.51 17.86 0.00
C ASP A 7 -10.80 16.43 -0.47
N GLU A 8 -10.21 15.98 -1.58
CA GLU A 8 -10.27 14.58 -1.99
C GLU A 8 -9.56 13.64 -0.99
N ILE A 9 -8.43 14.09 -0.41
CA ILE A 9 -7.73 13.32 0.63
C ILE A 9 -8.56 13.34 1.92
N ARG A 10 -9.14 14.49 2.30
CA ARG A 10 -10.03 14.59 3.48
C ARG A 10 -11.30 13.74 3.32
N ALA A 11 -11.86 13.65 2.12
CA ALA A 11 -12.97 12.76 1.83
C ALA A 11 -12.57 11.29 2.05
N TYR A 12 -11.36 10.90 1.63
CA TYR A 12 -10.84 9.56 1.90
C TYR A 12 -10.63 9.30 3.40
N VAL A 13 -10.13 10.28 4.16
CA VAL A 13 -10.00 10.20 5.64
C VAL A 13 -11.33 9.83 6.30
N CYS A 14 -12.44 10.42 5.84
CA CYS A 14 -13.78 10.14 6.34
C CYS A 14 -14.35 8.80 5.86
N TRP A 15 -14.08 8.41 4.62
CA TRP A 15 -14.63 7.19 4.01
C TRP A 15 -13.88 5.91 4.43
N ALA A 16 -12.55 5.96 4.55
CA ALA A 16 -11.72 4.78 4.81
C ALA A 16 -12.14 3.97 6.07
N PRO A 17 -12.60 4.59 7.18
CA PRO A 17 -13.16 3.89 8.33
C PRO A 17 -14.35 2.98 8.01
N GLU A 18 -15.16 3.28 6.99
CA GLU A 18 -16.27 2.42 6.54
C GLU A 18 -15.79 1.08 5.98
N THR A 19 -14.50 0.99 5.65
CA THR A 19 -13.84 -0.23 5.14
C THR A 19 -12.89 -0.87 6.14
N GLY A 20 -12.88 -0.38 7.38
CA GLY A 20 -12.03 -0.90 8.46
C GLY A 20 -10.59 -0.37 8.44
N VAL A 21 -10.36 0.77 7.81
CA VAL A 21 -9.04 1.43 7.80
C VAL A 21 -9.03 2.55 8.85
N THR A 22 -8.06 2.49 9.77
CA THR A 22 -7.83 3.54 10.78
C THR A 22 -6.60 4.39 10.49
N SER A 23 -5.71 3.93 9.61
CA SER A 23 -4.54 4.67 9.14
C SER A 23 -4.10 4.18 7.75
N PHE A 24 -3.54 5.06 6.95
CA PHE A 24 -3.12 4.80 5.57
C PHE A 24 -1.95 5.68 5.15
N LEU A 25 -1.30 5.34 4.05
CA LEU A 25 -0.32 6.20 3.38
C LEU A 25 -0.97 6.83 2.14
N ILE A 26 -0.76 8.13 1.95
CA ILE A 26 -1.24 8.84 0.75
C ILE A 26 -0.39 8.36 -0.43
N ALA A 27 -0.97 7.53 -1.29
CA ALA A 27 -0.30 7.00 -2.47
C ALA A 27 -0.27 8.03 -3.61
N ILE A 28 0.94 8.37 -4.06
CA ILE A 28 1.23 9.32 -5.13
C ILE A 28 2.03 8.61 -6.20
N VAL A 29 1.55 8.65 -7.44
CA VAL A 29 2.29 8.20 -8.63
C VAL A 29 2.99 9.35 -9.35
N GLY A 30 3.74 9.07 -10.42
CA GLY A 30 4.43 10.09 -11.21
C GLY A 30 3.50 10.99 -12.05
N VAL A 31 4.04 12.13 -12.46
CA VAL A 31 3.42 13.10 -13.40
C VAL A 31 4.33 13.25 -14.62
N PRO A 32 3.82 13.73 -15.77
CA PRO A 32 4.65 13.94 -16.97
C PRO A 32 5.87 14.80 -16.70
N ASP A 33 7.04 14.29 -17.06
CA ASP A 33 8.32 15.01 -17.13
C ASP A 33 8.72 15.76 -15.85
N SER A 34 8.12 15.46 -14.69
CA SER A 34 8.48 16.06 -13.39
C SER A 34 8.23 15.11 -12.19
N ILE A 35 8.77 15.46 -11.03
CA ILE A 35 8.33 14.89 -9.75
C ILE A 35 6.93 15.45 -9.44
N PRO A 36 6.01 14.68 -8.84
CA PRO A 36 4.65 15.12 -8.49
C PRO A 36 4.63 16.11 -7.30
N GLU A 37 5.34 17.24 -7.44
CA GLU A 37 5.57 18.19 -6.35
C GLU A 37 4.26 18.79 -5.83
N GLN A 38 3.31 19.09 -6.72
CA GLN A 38 2.02 19.62 -6.31
C GLN A 38 1.25 18.60 -5.45
N GLN A 39 1.18 17.34 -5.87
CA GLN A 39 0.51 16.27 -5.11
C GLN A 39 1.21 16.02 -3.78
N ILE A 40 2.55 16.06 -3.74
CA ILE A 40 3.32 15.94 -2.51
C ILE A 40 3.01 17.12 -1.57
N ARG A 41 2.96 18.35 -2.07
CA ARG A 41 2.61 19.54 -1.28
C ARG A 41 1.20 19.43 -0.71
N THR A 42 0.22 19.01 -1.51
CA THR A 42 -1.16 18.77 -1.06
C THR A 42 -1.20 17.68 0.01
N ALA A 43 -0.46 16.58 -0.16
CA ALA A 43 -0.39 15.54 0.86
C ALA A 43 0.25 16.04 2.17
N VAL A 44 1.34 16.83 2.08
CA VAL A 44 2.00 17.44 3.25
C VAL A 44 1.08 18.44 3.95
N GLU A 45 0.24 19.18 3.23
CA GLU A 45 -0.79 20.03 3.82
C GLU A 45 -1.71 19.21 4.72
N VAL A 46 -2.31 18.14 4.18
CA VAL A 46 -3.25 17.29 4.93
C VAL A 46 -2.57 16.56 6.09
N LEU A 47 -1.30 16.16 5.95
CA LEU A 47 -0.52 15.56 7.03
C LEU A 47 -0.26 16.52 8.20
N ARG A 48 -0.31 17.84 7.96
CA ARG A 48 -0.13 18.88 8.99
C ARG A 48 -1.45 19.32 9.62
N ASP A 49 -2.58 18.85 9.11
CA ASP A 49 -3.87 19.12 9.75
C ASP A 49 -3.89 18.36 11.09
N ASP A 50 -3.76 19.05 12.22
CA ASP A 50 -3.79 18.40 13.54
C ASP A 50 -5.22 17.95 13.96
N LEU A 51 -6.22 18.16 13.10
CA LEU A 51 -7.65 18.11 13.42
C LEU A 51 -8.46 17.17 12.53
N PHE A 52 -7.87 16.11 11.99
CA PHE A 52 -8.66 15.15 11.23
C PHE A 52 -9.34 14.11 12.14
N LEU A 53 -10.63 13.97 11.90
CA LEU A 53 -11.55 13.03 12.51
C LEU A 53 -11.79 11.92 11.47
N GLY A 54 -11.22 10.74 11.68
CA GLY A 54 -11.30 9.61 10.74
C GLY A 54 -9.98 8.84 10.68
N ALA A 55 -9.74 8.16 9.55
CA ALA A 55 -8.51 7.42 9.34
C ALA A 55 -7.29 8.35 9.24
N GLU A 56 -6.16 7.92 9.79
CA GLU A 56 -4.94 8.70 9.80
C GLU A 56 -4.16 8.66 8.48
N PRO A 57 -3.97 9.79 7.78
CA PRO A 57 -2.91 9.89 6.80
C PRO A 57 -1.59 9.87 7.57
N ALA A 58 -0.91 8.73 7.59
CA ALA A 58 0.28 8.52 8.42
C ALA A 58 1.58 8.82 7.67
N GLY A 59 1.49 9.17 6.39
CA GLY A 59 2.63 9.51 5.56
C GLY A 59 2.29 9.47 4.08
N ILE A 60 3.32 9.46 3.24
CA ILE A 60 3.22 9.42 1.78
C ILE A 60 3.87 8.13 1.30
N HIS A 61 3.18 7.42 0.40
CA HIS A 61 3.79 6.38 -0.42
C HIS A 61 4.00 6.95 -1.83
N LEU A 62 5.25 7.20 -2.20
CA LEU A 62 5.60 7.64 -3.55
C LEU A 62 5.93 6.41 -4.41
N GLU A 63 5.01 6.03 -5.29
CA GLU A 63 5.18 4.91 -6.22
C GLU A 63 5.72 5.41 -7.57
N GLY A 64 7.03 5.23 -7.74
CA GLY A 64 7.78 5.87 -8.84
C GLY A 64 8.35 7.24 -8.44
N PRO A 65 8.85 8.04 -9.40
CA PRO A 65 8.93 7.76 -10.83
C PRO A 65 10.11 6.84 -11.23
N TYR A 66 10.95 6.44 -10.28
CA TYR A 66 12.17 5.66 -10.50
C TYR A 66 11.89 4.15 -10.66
N ILE A 67 11.14 3.79 -11.70
CA ILE A 67 10.72 2.40 -11.96
C ILE A 67 11.14 1.93 -13.37
N ASN A 68 11.11 0.62 -13.59
CA ASN A 68 11.56 0.03 -14.85
C ASN A 68 10.47 0.13 -15.94
N VAL A 69 10.83 0.68 -17.12
CA VAL A 69 9.92 0.87 -18.25
C VAL A 69 9.25 -0.44 -18.71
N ALA A 70 9.99 -1.55 -18.72
CA ALA A 70 9.46 -2.86 -19.11
C ALA A 70 8.46 -3.43 -18.09
N ARG A 71 8.43 -2.85 -16.88
CA ARG A 71 7.57 -3.23 -15.76
C ARG A 71 6.71 -2.06 -15.28
N ARG A 72 6.41 -1.09 -16.15
CA ARG A 72 5.67 0.13 -15.77
C ARG A 72 4.22 -0.11 -15.37
N GLY A 73 3.61 -1.24 -15.75
CA GLY A 73 2.18 -1.47 -15.50
C GLY A 73 1.32 -0.32 -16.04
N ALA A 74 0.47 0.25 -15.17
CA ALA A 74 -0.40 1.38 -15.50
C ALA A 74 0.31 2.75 -15.53
N HIS A 75 1.60 2.84 -15.16
CA HIS A 75 2.34 4.09 -15.22
C HIS A 75 2.60 4.50 -16.67
N LYS A 76 2.29 5.76 -17.02
CA LYS A 76 2.59 6.30 -18.35
C LYS A 76 4.10 6.41 -18.54
N PRO A 77 4.63 6.15 -19.76
CA PRO A 77 6.05 6.31 -20.03
C PRO A 77 6.59 7.71 -19.71
N SER A 78 5.79 8.77 -19.92
CA SER A 78 6.18 10.16 -19.61
C SER A 78 6.29 10.45 -18.11
N TRP A 79 5.77 9.58 -17.24
CA TRP A 79 5.93 9.71 -15.79
C TRP A 79 7.25 9.12 -15.30
N LEU A 80 7.88 8.28 -16.11
CA LEU A 80 9.08 7.54 -15.75
C LEU A 80 10.29 8.44 -15.94
N ARG A 81 11.20 8.39 -14.97
CA ARG A 81 12.50 9.02 -15.11
C ARG A 81 13.56 8.19 -14.43
N LEU A 82 14.77 8.31 -14.95
CA LEU A 82 15.94 7.96 -14.16
C LEU A 82 16.14 9.05 -13.11
N PRO A 83 16.63 8.69 -11.92
CA PRO A 83 16.99 9.69 -10.95
C PRO A 83 18.06 10.66 -11.48
N ASP A 84 17.82 11.96 -11.32
CA ASP A 84 18.76 13.02 -11.73
C ASP A 84 19.76 13.33 -10.59
N GLU A 85 21.03 13.52 -10.97
CA GLU A 85 22.12 13.95 -10.08
C GLU A 85 21.88 15.31 -9.41
N SER A 86 21.10 16.18 -10.04
CA SER A 86 20.75 17.50 -9.51
C SER A 86 19.64 17.45 -8.44
N GLU A 87 18.72 16.46 -8.52
CA GLU A 87 17.68 16.18 -7.53
C GLU A 87 18.26 15.55 -6.25
N THR A 88 19.42 14.89 -6.38
CA THR A 88 20.17 14.31 -5.27
C THR A 88 21.60 14.86 -5.23
N ALA A 89 21.69 16.17 -4.98
CA ALA A 89 22.92 16.96 -5.03
C ALA A 89 24.19 16.22 -4.54
N ARG A 90 25.14 16.09 -5.48
CA ARG A 90 26.60 15.91 -5.34
C ARG A 90 27.22 14.54 -5.05
N LEU A 91 26.48 13.43 -5.07
CA LEU A 91 27.04 12.08 -4.84
C LEU A 91 26.87 11.07 -5.98
N LEU A 92 25.97 11.28 -6.95
CA LEU A 92 25.76 10.32 -8.03
C LEU A 92 27.00 10.09 -8.93
N ALA A 93 27.81 11.14 -9.12
CA ALA A 93 29.07 11.08 -9.87
C ALA A 93 30.18 10.24 -9.22
N LEU A 94 30.05 9.86 -7.93
CA LEU A 94 31.05 9.07 -7.21
C LEU A 94 30.58 7.64 -6.87
N THR A 95 29.27 7.32 -6.99
CA THR A 95 28.72 5.98 -6.64
C THR A 95 27.55 5.44 -7.51
N GLY A 96 27.30 5.93 -8.73
CA GLY A 96 26.69 5.10 -9.80
C GLY A 96 25.21 4.66 -9.66
N GLY A 97 24.25 5.58 -9.80
CA GLY A 97 22.84 5.22 -10.07
C GLY A 97 22.00 4.84 -8.85
N ALA A 98 21.04 3.93 -9.03
CA ALA A 98 19.98 3.60 -8.05
C ALA A 98 20.49 3.26 -6.64
N ALA A 99 21.69 2.68 -6.52
CA ALA A 99 22.28 2.29 -5.24
C ALA A 99 22.51 3.47 -4.29
N ALA A 100 22.98 4.61 -4.82
CA ALA A 100 23.23 5.81 -4.03
C ALA A 100 21.93 6.39 -3.43
N ILE A 101 20.84 6.29 -4.19
CA ILE A 101 19.52 6.80 -3.77
C ILE A 101 18.90 5.90 -2.72
N ILE A 102 19.01 4.58 -2.89
CA ILE A 102 18.56 3.63 -1.87
C ILE A 102 19.22 3.98 -0.53
N ARG A 103 20.56 4.09 -0.49
CA ARG A 103 21.27 4.44 0.76
C ARG A 103 20.80 5.78 1.32
N ARG A 104 20.70 6.81 0.49
CA ARG A 104 20.29 8.15 0.95
C ARG A 104 18.88 8.18 1.53
N LEU A 105 17.93 7.46 0.93
CA LEU A 105 16.56 7.36 1.45
C LEU A 105 16.53 6.56 2.75
N VAL A 106 17.25 5.44 2.82
CA VAL A 106 17.38 4.63 4.03
C VAL A 106 18.03 5.44 5.17
N ASP A 107 19.11 6.16 4.90
CA ASP A 107 19.79 7.03 5.86
C ASP A 107 18.89 8.18 6.35
N ALA A 108 17.94 8.61 5.51
CA ALA A 108 16.90 9.59 5.88
C ALA A 108 15.73 8.97 6.67
N GLY A 109 15.77 7.67 6.97
CA GLY A 109 14.72 6.96 7.71
C GLY A 109 13.48 6.63 6.86
N ILE A 110 13.62 6.60 5.53
CA ILE A 110 12.53 6.26 4.62
C ILE A 110 12.58 4.76 4.30
N THR A 111 11.45 4.07 4.46
CA THR A 111 11.29 2.71 3.93
C THR A 111 11.37 2.73 2.41
N VAL A 112 12.42 2.13 1.86
CA VAL A 112 12.55 1.93 0.42
C VAL A 112 11.96 0.58 0.04
N SER A 113 11.08 0.59 -0.95
CA SER A 113 10.45 -0.61 -1.50
C SER A 113 10.92 -0.90 -2.92
N MET A 114 11.17 -2.17 -3.24
CA MET A 114 11.34 -2.59 -4.63
C MET A 114 9.98 -2.92 -5.26
N GLY A 115 9.68 -2.30 -6.39
CA GLY A 115 8.45 -2.51 -7.14
C GLY A 115 8.67 -2.10 -8.59
N HIS A 116 7.78 -2.50 -9.50
CA HIS A 116 7.88 -2.13 -10.92
C HIS A 116 9.29 -2.38 -11.50
N THR A 117 9.85 -3.56 -11.22
CA THR A 117 11.28 -3.85 -11.41
C THR A 117 11.52 -5.10 -12.24
N ASP A 118 12.44 -5.01 -13.21
CA ASP A 118 12.94 -6.16 -13.95
C ASP A 118 14.30 -6.64 -13.40
N ALA A 119 14.60 -6.39 -12.12
CA ALA A 119 15.85 -6.80 -11.51
C ALA A 119 16.08 -8.33 -11.60
N THR A 120 17.35 -8.73 -11.78
CA THR A 120 17.76 -10.12 -11.52
C THR A 120 17.70 -10.42 -10.03
N TYR A 121 17.88 -11.69 -9.68
CA TYR A 121 18.01 -12.10 -8.30
C TYR A 121 19.19 -11.39 -7.60
N GLU A 122 20.34 -11.33 -8.28
CA GLU A 122 21.57 -10.72 -7.77
C GLU A 122 21.40 -9.22 -7.55
N GLN A 123 20.78 -8.52 -8.50
CA GLN A 123 20.46 -7.09 -8.35
C GLN A 123 19.47 -6.83 -7.21
N ALA A 124 18.50 -7.73 -7.01
CA ALA A 124 17.56 -7.62 -5.89
C ALA A 124 18.26 -7.88 -4.54
N GLN A 125 19.20 -8.82 -4.48
CA GLN A 125 20.02 -9.03 -3.28
C GLN A 125 20.89 -7.81 -2.96
N GLU A 126 21.58 -7.25 -3.97
CA GLU A 126 22.38 -6.03 -3.79
C GLU A 126 21.51 -4.88 -3.26
N ALA A 127 20.32 -4.68 -3.84
CA ALA A 127 19.33 -3.71 -3.37
C ALA A 127 18.92 -3.92 -1.89
N ILE A 128 18.77 -5.17 -1.45
CA ILE A 128 18.45 -5.52 -0.06
C ILE A 128 19.65 -5.22 0.86
N GLU A 129 20.87 -5.55 0.43
CA GLU A 129 22.10 -5.23 1.19
C GLU A 129 22.30 -3.72 1.37
N LEU A 130 21.76 -2.92 0.46
CA LEU A 130 21.73 -1.45 0.56
C LEU A 130 20.66 -0.91 1.52
N GLY A 131 19.78 -1.77 2.04
CA GLY A 131 18.78 -1.41 3.05
C GLY A 131 17.32 -1.45 2.60
N ILE A 132 17.00 -1.99 1.42
CA ILE A 132 15.60 -2.23 1.05
C ILE A 132 14.99 -3.29 1.98
N THR A 133 13.89 -2.93 2.65
CA THR A 133 13.17 -3.80 3.58
C THR A 133 11.74 -4.12 3.14
N HIS A 134 11.34 -3.69 1.94
CA HIS A 134 9.97 -3.83 1.46
C HIS A 134 9.92 -4.16 -0.05
N VAL A 135 8.87 -4.88 -0.46
CA VAL A 135 8.55 -5.19 -1.86
C VAL A 135 7.10 -4.84 -2.13
N THR A 136 6.88 -3.98 -3.13
CA THR A 136 5.55 -3.49 -3.52
C THR A 136 4.81 -4.57 -4.30
N HIS A 137 3.52 -4.74 -3.99
CA HIS A 137 2.54 -5.65 -4.63
C HIS A 137 3.11 -6.90 -5.32
N CYS A 138 3.73 -7.80 -4.54
CA CYS A 138 4.40 -9.02 -5.01
C CYS A 138 3.67 -9.73 -6.17
N PHE A 139 4.45 -10.23 -7.14
CA PHE A 139 4.06 -10.76 -8.46
C PHE A 139 3.70 -9.71 -9.51
N ASN A 140 3.12 -8.57 -9.11
CA ASN A 140 2.67 -7.55 -10.05
C ASN A 140 3.85 -6.71 -10.54
N ALA A 141 3.85 -6.36 -11.82
CA ALA A 141 4.86 -5.47 -12.40
C ALA A 141 6.32 -5.83 -12.02
N MET A 142 6.65 -7.12 -11.96
CA MET A 142 8.02 -7.54 -11.62
C MET A 142 8.47 -8.74 -12.45
N ARG A 143 9.77 -9.01 -12.44
CA ARG A 143 10.32 -10.22 -13.06
C ARG A 143 9.69 -11.47 -12.42
N PRO A 144 9.14 -12.42 -13.22
CA PRO A 144 8.53 -13.63 -12.68
C PRO A 144 9.52 -14.52 -11.94
N LEU A 145 9.02 -15.28 -10.96
CA LEU A 145 9.78 -16.32 -10.27
C LEU A 145 9.93 -17.56 -11.18
N LEU A 146 11.11 -17.75 -11.75
CA LEU A 146 11.45 -18.92 -12.58
C LEU A 146 12.63 -19.69 -11.99
N HIS A 147 12.69 -21.01 -12.17
CA HIS A 147 13.74 -21.85 -11.56
C HIS A 147 15.18 -21.51 -11.99
N ARG A 148 15.37 -20.98 -13.21
CA ARG A 148 16.69 -20.55 -13.74
C ARG A 148 16.92 -19.04 -13.72
N ALA A 149 15.88 -18.27 -13.43
CA ALA A 149 15.92 -16.81 -13.36
C ALA A 149 14.94 -16.37 -12.27
N PRO A 150 15.29 -16.55 -10.99
CA PRO A 150 14.31 -16.55 -9.91
C PRO A 150 13.89 -15.14 -9.47
N GLY A 151 14.61 -14.12 -9.94
CA GLY A 151 14.19 -12.72 -9.83
C GLY A 151 14.05 -12.22 -8.39
N PRO A 152 13.34 -11.11 -8.19
CA PRO A 152 13.26 -10.43 -6.90
C PRO A 152 12.57 -11.26 -5.82
N LEU A 153 11.50 -11.99 -6.14
CA LEU A 153 10.75 -12.75 -5.13
C LEU A 153 11.59 -13.82 -4.44
N ALA A 154 12.55 -14.44 -5.13
CA ALA A 154 13.47 -15.38 -4.49
C ALA A 154 14.50 -14.70 -3.58
N ALA A 155 14.94 -13.48 -3.90
CA ALA A 155 15.82 -12.71 -3.03
C ALA A 155 15.09 -12.33 -1.72
N VAL A 156 13.83 -11.93 -1.84
CA VAL A 156 12.95 -11.57 -0.70
C VAL A 156 12.66 -12.78 0.18
N ALA A 157 12.35 -13.93 -0.43
CA ALA A 157 12.11 -15.17 0.30
C ALA A 157 13.26 -15.54 1.25
N GLN A 158 14.49 -15.37 0.77
CA GLN A 158 15.72 -15.67 1.51
C GLN A 158 16.09 -14.57 2.53
N SER A 159 15.51 -13.37 2.42
CA SER A 159 15.85 -12.21 3.24
C SER A 159 14.83 -11.99 4.34
N LYS A 160 15.09 -12.55 5.53
CA LYS A 160 14.17 -12.58 6.69
C LYS A 160 13.70 -11.21 7.22
N HIS A 161 14.38 -10.12 6.87
CA HIS A 161 14.04 -8.76 7.30
C HIS A 161 13.21 -8.00 6.26
N VAL A 162 12.96 -8.58 5.08
CA VAL A 162 12.19 -7.96 4.00
C VAL A 162 10.74 -8.43 4.06
N ARG A 163 9.81 -7.48 3.96
CA ARG A 163 8.37 -7.74 3.87
C ARG A 163 7.90 -7.62 2.42
N GLY A 164 6.82 -8.32 2.09
CA GLY A 164 6.22 -8.28 0.76
C GLY A 164 4.74 -7.96 0.83
N GLU A 165 4.29 -7.04 -0.02
CA GLU A 165 2.88 -6.69 -0.11
C GLU A 165 2.10 -7.68 -0.98
N LEU A 166 0.81 -7.87 -0.67
CA LEU A 166 -0.13 -8.72 -1.38
C LEU A 166 -1.44 -7.96 -1.60
N ILE A 167 -1.84 -7.80 -2.86
CA ILE A 167 -3.18 -7.34 -3.22
C ILE A 167 -4.12 -8.55 -3.17
N ALA A 168 -4.93 -8.62 -2.11
CA ALA A 168 -5.75 -9.79 -1.78
C ALA A 168 -7.13 -9.79 -2.47
N ASP A 169 -7.23 -9.49 -3.77
CA ASP A 169 -8.52 -9.39 -4.49
C ASP A 169 -8.88 -10.63 -5.33
N GLY A 170 -7.95 -11.56 -5.52
CA GLY A 170 -8.10 -12.76 -6.36
C GLY A 170 -8.01 -12.50 -7.86
N VAL A 171 -7.73 -11.26 -8.28
CA VAL A 171 -7.57 -10.86 -9.68
C VAL A 171 -6.12 -10.48 -9.99
N HIS A 172 -5.50 -9.65 -9.16
CA HIS A 172 -4.07 -9.32 -9.28
C HIS A 172 -3.20 -10.55 -9.07
N VAL A 173 -3.56 -11.33 -8.05
CA VAL A 173 -2.86 -12.57 -7.70
C VAL A 173 -3.87 -13.70 -7.62
N HIS A 174 -3.63 -14.78 -8.36
CA HIS A 174 -4.48 -15.98 -8.27
C HIS A 174 -4.43 -16.54 -6.83
N PRO A 175 -5.54 -17.03 -6.25
CA PRO A 175 -5.57 -17.58 -4.87
C PRO A 175 -4.44 -18.56 -4.55
N ALA A 176 -4.11 -19.47 -5.48
CA ALA A 176 -2.99 -20.38 -5.31
C ALA A 176 -1.63 -19.66 -5.16
N ALA A 177 -1.39 -18.58 -5.92
CA ALA A 177 -0.18 -17.78 -5.83
C ALA A 177 -0.15 -16.93 -4.54
N MET A 178 -1.30 -16.48 -4.06
CA MET A 178 -1.41 -15.83 -2.73
C MET A 178 -0.93 -16.78 -1.63
N ASN A 179 -1.43 -18.02 -1.64
CA ASN A 179 -1.03 -19.03 -0.66
C ASN A 179 0.47 -19.39 -0.78
N VAL A 180 1.01 -19.44 -2.00
CA VAL A 180 2.46 -19.63 -2.22
C VAL A 180 3.26 -18.48 -1.59
N LEU A 181 2.87 -17.23 -1.81
CA LEU A 181 3.57 -16.08 -1.24
C LEU A 181 3.53 -16.10 0.29
N VAL A 182 2.37 -16.36 0.89
CA VAL A 182 2.23 -16.45 2.34
C VAL A 182 3.07 -17.58 2.92
N LYS A 183 3.15 -18.74 2.24
CA LYS A 183 4.02 -19.85 2.67
C LYS A 183 5.51 -19.54 2.50
N LEU A 184 5.86 -18.77 1.48
CA LEU A 184 7.24 -18.37 1.18
C LEU A 184 7.76 -17.33 2.17
N LEU A 185 6.95 -16.33 2.47
CA LEU A 185 7.33 -15.21 3.35
C LEU A 185 6.98 -15.47 4.80
N GLY A 186 5.92 -16.21 5.08
CA GLY A 186 5.27 -16.26 6.38
C GLY A 186 4.25 -15.11 6.54
N PRO A 187 3.18 -15.32 7.34
CA PRO A 187 2.20 -14.28 7.62
C PRO A 187 2.80 -13.05 8.31
N GLU A 188 3.91 -13.19 9.04
CA GLU A 188 4.62 -12.09 9.73
C GLU A 188 5.41 -11.16 8.80
N ARG A 189 5.67 -11.60 7.56
CA ARG A 189 6.35 -10.79 6.53
C ARG A 189 5.46 -10.43 5.35
N THR A 190 4.23 -10.93 5.32
CA THR A 190 3.26 -10.57 4.29
C THR A 190 2.42 -9.39 4.76
N ILE A 191 2.35 -8.33 3.95
CA ILE A 191 1.50 -7.16 4.20
C ILE A 191 0.34 -7.21 3.21
N VAL A 192 -0.89 -7.16 3.69
CA VAL A 192 -2.05 -7.04 2.80
C VAL A 192 -2.28 -5.57 2.52
N ILE A 193 -2.30 -5.22 1.23
CA ILE A 193 -2.63 -3.89 0.75
C ILE A 193 -3.88 -3.95 -0.11
N THR A 194 -4.51 -2.80 -0.30
CA THR A 194 -5.59 -2.67 -1.29
C THR A 194 -5.05 -2.31 -2.67
N ASP A 195 -4.07 -1.42 -2.76
CA ASP A 195 -3.73 -0.73 -4.02
C ASP A 195 -5.00 -0.09 -4.67
N ALA A 196 -5.90 0.40 -3.81
CA ALA A 196 -7.22 0.85 -4.20
C ALA A 196 -7.19 2.19 -4.95
N LEU A 197 -7.97 2.27 -6.01
CA LEU A 197 -8.26 3.52 -6.72
C LEU A 197 -9.59 4.15 -6.28
N ALA A 198 -9.95 5.29 -6.87
CA ALA A 198 -11.15 6.07 -6.49
C ALA A 198 -12.47 5.28 -6.56
N ALA A 199 -12.50 4.18 -7.30
CA ALA A 199 -13.67 3.30 -7.43
C ALA A 199 -13.71 2.13 -6.42
N ALA A 200 -12.91 2.17 -5.35
CA ALA A 200 -12.92 1.13 -4.33
C ALA A 200 -14.32 0.88 -3.75
N GLY A 201 -14.74 -0.38 -3.71
CA GLY A 201 -16.10 -0.76 -3.28
C GLY A 201 -17.23 -0.40 -4.26
N VAL A 202 -16.94 0.28 -5.39
CA VAL A 202 -17.96 0.72 -6.36
C VAL A 202 -17.92 -0.16 -7.62
N PRO A 203 -18.90 -1.06 -7.82
CA PRO A 203 -18.93 -1.93 -9.00
C PRO A 203 -19.33 -1.18 -10.27
N ASN A 204 -18.84 -1.65 -11.43
CA ASN A 204 -19.25 -1.22 -12.77
C ASN A 204 -19.14 0.30 -13.06
N THR A 205 -18.28 1.02 -12.34
CA THR A 205 -18.07 2.46 -12.55
C THR A 205 -16.92 2.76 -13.50
N THR A 206 -16.90 3.99 -14.03
CA THR A 206 -15.79 4.57 -14.79
C THR A 206 -15.26 5.75 -14.01
N PHE A 207 -13.94 5.92 -13.99
CA PHE A 207 -13.27 6.99 -13.25
C PHE A 207 -11.96 7.37 -13.96
N ASP A 208 -11.35 8.48 -13.54
CA ASP A 208 -10.06 8.92 -14.05
C ASP A 208 -8.93 8.46 -13.12
N PHE A 209 -7.86 7.91 -13.72
CA PHE A 209 -6.61 7.59 -13.06
C PHE A 209 -5.47 8.41 -13.66
N ALA A 210 -5.24 9.60 -13.11
CA ALA A 210 -4.18 10.52 -13.53
C ALA A 210 -4.23 10.83 -15.06
N GLY A 211 -5.42 11.22 -15.53
CA GLY A 211 -5.71 11.48 -16.93
C GLY A 211 -5.77 10.21 -17.76
N GLN A 212 -6.15 9.07 -17.17
CA GLN A 212 -6.43 7.82 -17.88
C GLN A 212 -7.82 7.33 -17.53
N PRO A 213 -8.74 7.18 -18.51
CA PRO A 213 -10.04 6.59 -18.23
C PRO A 213 -9.85 5.12 -17.84
N ALA A 214 -10.36 4.78 -16.66
CA ALA A 214 -10.36 3.43 -16.13
C ALA A 214 -11.80 2.98 -15.87
N ARG A 215 -12.06 1.68 -16.02
CA ARG A 215 -13.37 1.07 -15.79
C ARG A 215 -13.26 -0.15 -14.88
N VAL A 216 -14.19 -0.27 -13.96
CA VAL A 216 -14.33 -1.46 -13.11
C VAL A 216 -15.04 -2.56 -13.90
N ILE A 217 -14.33 -3.65 -14.17
CA ILE A 217 -14.84 -4.81 -14.91
C ILE A 217 -14.52 -6.06 -14.10
N ARG A 218 -15.57 -6.77 -13.66
CA ARG A 218 -15.46 -8.03 -12.89
C ARG A 218 -14.55 -7.91 -11.65
N GLY A 219 -14.70 -6.82 -10.89
CA GLY A 219 -13.98 -6.61 -9.63
C GLY A 219 -12.55 -6.09 -9.75
N ALA A 220 -12.10 -5.71 -10.96
CA ALA A 220 -10.81 -5.04 -11.15
C ALA A 220 -10.94 -3.79 -12.01
N ALA A 221 -10.16 -2.77 -11.70
CA ALA A 221 -10.03 -1.58 -12.52
C ALA A 221 -9.11 -1.87 -13.71
N ARG A 222 -9.55 -1.47 -14.91
CA ARG A 222 -8.84 -1.70 -16.16
C ARG A 222 -8.79 -0.44 -17.00
N LEU A 223 -7.64 -0.20 -17.63
CA LEU A 223 -7.48 0.80 -18.69
C LEU A 223 -8.18 0.35 -19.97
N SER A 224 -8.27 1.25 -20.95
CA SER A 224 -8.90 0.97 -22.25
C SER A 224 -8.25 -0.18 -23.03
N ASP A 225 -6.96 -0.45 -22.79
CA ASP A 225 -6.21 -1.55 -23.42
C ASP A 225 -6.33 -2.89 -22.65
N GLY A 226 -7.10 -2.92 -21.56
CA GLY A 226 -7.31 -4.09 -20.71
C GLY A 226 -6.29 -4.28 -19.59
N THR A 227 -5.23 -3.46 -19.53
CA THR A 227 -4.25 -3.44 -18.45
C THR A 227 -4.93 -3.22 -17.11
N ILE A 228 -4.63 -4.05 -16.12
CA ILE A 228 -5.10 -3.85 -14.74
C ILE A 228 -4.40 -2.62 -14.18
N THR A 229 -5.16 -1.72 -13.56
CA THR A 229 -4.66 -0.47 -12.98
C THR A 229 -5.20 -0.33 -11.58
N GLY A 230 -4.36 -0.57 -10.57
CA GLY A 230 -4.79 -0.69 -9.19
C GLY A 230 -5.97 -1.64 -9.00
N SER A 231 -6.57 -1.60 -7.82
CA SER A 231 -7.73 -2.41 -7.45
C SER A 231 -8.95 -1.57 -7.08
N VAL A 232 -10.06 -2.27 -6.86
CA VAL A 232 -11.24 -1.72 -6.19
C VAL A 232 -11.49 -2.41 -4.84
N LEU A 233 -10.46 -3.04 -4.28
CA LEU A 233 -10.49 -3.80 -3.04
C LEU A 233 -10.64 -2.87 -1.84
N THR A 234 -11.53 -3.21 -0.92
CA THR A 234 -11.63 -2.59 0.41
C THR A 234 -10.91 -3.45 1.45
N MET A 235 -10.43 -2.86 2.55
CA MET A 235 -9.59 -3.59 3.51
C MET A 235 -10.37 -4.69 4.27
N ASP A 236 -11.63 -4.44 4.61
CA ASP A 236 -12.54 -5.44 5.17
C ASP A 236 -12.77 -6.62 4.20
N GLN A 237 -12.87 -6.36 2.89
CA GLN A 237 -12.95 -7.39 1.87
C GLN A 237 -11.63 -8.15 1.73
N ALA A 238 -10.48 -7.45 1.85
CA ALA A 238 -9.16 -8.07 1.83
C ALA A 238 -8.98 -9.07 2.97
N LEU A 239 -9.46 -8.74 4.18
CA LEU A 239 -9.49 -9.65 5.33
C LEU A 239 -10.26 -10.95 5.00
N ARG A 240 -11.50 -10.81 4.52
CA ARG A 240 -12.35 -11.95 4.14
C ARG A 240 -11.70 -12.78 3.03
N ASN A 241 -11.08 -12.13 2.05
CA ASN A 241 -10.41 -12.80 0.94
C ASN A 241 -9.21 -13.60 1.42
N VAL A 242 -8.31 -13.02 2.22
CA VAL A 242 -7.14 -13.75 2.75
C VAL A 242 -7.56 -14.98 3.54
N LEU A 243 -8.59 -14.88 4.38
CA LEU A 243 -9.08 -16.02 5.17
C LEU A 243 -9.75 -17.10 4.31
N LYS A 244 -10.38 -16.72 3.20
CA LYS A 244 -11.04 -17.65 2.28
C LYS A 244 -10.07 -18.28 1.27
N MET A 245 -9.07 -17.53 0.82
CA MET A 245 -8.22 -17.87 -0.33
C MET A 245 -6.84 -18.40 0.08
N THR A 246 -6.47 -18.28 1.36
CA THR A 246 -5.20 -18.77 1.90
C THR A 246 -5.45 -19.60 3.17
N GLU A 247 -4.40 -20.22 3.71
CA GLU A 247 -4.48 -21.11 4.87
C GLU A 247 -4.21 -20.41 6.21
N VAL A 248 -4.24 -19.07 6.25
CA VAL A 248 -3.92 -18.34 7.48
C VAL A 248 -5.09 -18.33 8.47
N SER A 249 -4.76 -18.28 9.76
CA SER A 249 -5.75 -18.03 10.82
C SER A 249 -6.20 -16.57 10.83
N LEU A 250 -7.33 -16.28 11.50
CA LEU A 250 -7.78 -14.90 11.74
C LEU A 250 -6.70 -14.04 12.41
N GLN A 251 -5.99 -14.57 13.41
CA GLN A 251 -4.92 -13.86 14.09
C GLN A 251 -3.77 -13.49 13.14
N GLN A 252 -3.37 -14.44 12.27
CA GLN A 252 -2.33 -14.21 11.27
C GLN A 252 -2.77 -13.17 10.24
N ALA A 253 -4.00 -13.27 9.73
CA ALA A 253 -4.56 -12.29 8.80
C ALA A 253 -4.59 -10.89 9.44
N VAL A 254 -5.09 -10.76 10.67
CA VAL A 254 -5.08 -9.46 11.39
C VAL A 254 -3.66 -8.91 11.46
N GLY A 255 -2.65 -9.73 11.76
CA GLY A 255 -1.25 -9.29 11.74
C GLY A 255 -0.78 -8.77 10.37
N MET A 256 -1.14 -9.46 9.29
CA MET A 256 -0.84 -9.06 7.90
C MET A 256 -1.49 -7.72 7.52
N LEU A 257 -2.62 -7.36 8.12
CA LEU A 257 -3.36 -6.11 7.85
C LEU A 257 -3.04 -4.97 8.83
N THR A 258 -2.37 -5.25 9.96
CA THR A 258 -2.19 -4.26 11.06
C THR A 258 -0.74 -4.09 11.50
N ILE A 259 -0.19 -5.01 12.30
CA ILE A 259 1.15 -4.85 12.87
C ILE A 259 2.25 -4.89 11.81
N ASN A 260 2.09 -5.69 10.75
CA ASN A 260 3.07 -5.77 9.67
C ASN A 260 3.18 -4.45 8.88
N PRO A 261 2.09 -3.84 8.38
CA PRO A 261 2.18 -2.52 7.76
C PRO A 261 2.60 -1.44 8.76
N ALA A 262 2.22 -1.52 10.04
CA ALA A 262 2.70 -0.59 11.06
C ALA A 262 4.22 -0.65 11.24
N HIS A 263 4.85 -1.82 11.14
CA HIS A 263 6.31 -1.91 11.12
C HIS A 263 6.92 -1.26 9.87
N ALA A 264 6.35 -1.51 8.69
CA ALA A 264 6.86 -0.95 7.44
C ALA A 264 6.71 0.58 7.37
N ALA A 265 5.70 1.14 8.03
CA ALA A 265 5.46 2.58 8.13
C ALA A 265 6.10 3.24 9.38
N HIS A 266 6.88 2.50 10.18
CA HIS A 266 7.49 2.99 11.43
C HIS A 266 6.50 3.44 12.53
N LEU A 267 5.31 2.85 12.55
CA LEU A 267 4.21 3.15 13.48
C LEU A 267 3.97 2.06 14.53
N SER A 268 4.72 0.95 14.51
CA SER A 268 4.49 -0.21 15.39
C SER A 268 4.64 0.07 16.89
N HIS A 269 5.17 1.24 17.26
CA HIS A 269 5.27 1.70 18.64
C HIS A 269 3.94 2.24 19.19
N ARG A 270 2.97 2.55 18.33
CA ARG A 270 1.64 3.06 18.72
C ARG A 270 0.46 2.48 17.95
N LYS A 271 0.67 1.79 16.82
CA LYS A 271 -0.37 1.19 15.99
C LYS A 271 -0.20 -0.31 15.78
N GLY A 272 -1.30 -0.97 15.43
CA GLY A 272 -1.32 -2.37 14.98
C GLY A 272 -1.36 -3.41 16.10
N CYS A 273 -1.47 -2.99 17.36
CA CYS A 273 -1.61 -3.90 18.50
C CYS A 273 -2.66 -3.38 19.49
N LEU A 274 -3.39 -4.30 20.12
CA LEU A 274 -4.31 -4.00 21.21
C LEU A 274 -3.55 -4.10 22.54
N GLN A 275 -2.86 -3.03 22.92
CA GLN A 275 -2.05 -2.97 24.12
C GLN A 275 -2.16 -1.59 24.80
N PRO A 276 -2.13 -1.49 26.14
CA PRO A 276 -2.03 -0.19 26.81
C PRO A 276 -0.88 0.66 26.27
N GLY A 277 -1.15 1.94 26.02
CA GLY A 277 -0.19 2.90 25.44
C GLY A 277 -0.24 3.01 23.91
N TYR A 278 -0.97 2.14 23.21
CA TYR A 278 -1.22 2.25 21.78
C TYR A 278 -2.42 3.16 21.50
N ASP A 279 -2.50 3.69 20.29
CA ASP A 279 -3.66 4.42 19.81
C ASP A 279 -4.89 3.51 19.86
N ALA A 280 -6.03 4.06 20.30
CA ALA A 280 -7.31 3.36 20.30
C ALA A 280 -7.92 3.28 18.88
N ASP A 281 -7.17 2.66 17.97
CA ASP A 281 -7.56 2.30 16.62
C ASP A 281 -8.13 0.87 16.63
N LEU A 282 -9.46 0.76 16.63
CA LEU A 282 -10.18 -0.49 16.88
C LEU A 282 -11.19 -0.78 15.79
N LEU A 283 -11.35 -2.07 15.48
CA LEU A 283 -12.38 -2.55 14.56
C LEU A 283 -13.28 -3.54 15.28
N ILE A 284 -14.57 -3.42 15.06
CA ILE A 284 -15.59 -4.35 15.55
C ILE A 284 -16.17 -5.06 14.34
N PHE A 285 -16.11 -6.39 14.35
CA PHE A 285 -16.72 -7.24 13.33
C PHE A 285 -17.75 -8.17 13.99
N ASP A 286 -18.74 -8.58 13.22
CA ASP A 286 -19.63 -9.68 13.62
C ASP A 286 -19.00 -11.06 13.36
N GLN A 287 -19.74 -12.13 13.66
CA GLN A 287 -19.29 -13.51 13.45
C GLN A 287 -19.09 -13.88 11.96
N SER A 288 -19.68 -13.11 11.04
CA SER A 288 -19.53 -13.27 9.59
C SER A 288 -18.40 -12.42 9.02
N LEU A 289 -17.62 -11.73 9.87
CA LEU A 289 -16.57 -10.78 9.49
C LEU A 289 -17.09 -9.62 8.64
N VAL A 290 -18.33 -9.19 8.92
CA VAL A 290 -18.88 -7.92 8.44
C VAL A 290 -18.54 -6.84 9.45
N LEU A 291 -17.96 -5.74 8.97
CA LEU A 291 -17.56 -4.61 9.80
C LEU A 291 -18.79 -3.94 10.41
N GLN A 292 -18.73 -3.71 11.72
CA GLN A 292 -19.80 -3.13 12.51
C GLN A 292 -19.46 -1.73 13.02
N ALA A 293 -18.21 -1.50 13.41
CA ALA A 293 -17.73 -0.18 13.80
C ALA A 293 -16.22 -0.05 13.62
N THR A 294 -15.77 1.18 13.38
CA THR A 294 -14.37 1.59 13.34
C THR A 294 -14.16 2.75 14.28
N ILE A 295 -13.18 2.61 15.17
CA ILE A 295 -12.76 3.63 16.12
C ILE A 295 -11.37 4.07 15.68
N CYS A 296 -11.18 5.38 15.50
CA CYS A 296 -9.90 6.00 15.17
C CYS A 296 -9.47 6.88 16.34
N ARG A 297 -8.34 6.54 16.97
CA ARG A 297 -7.77 7.23 18.15
C ARG A 297 -8.81 7.53 19.24
N GLY A 298 -9.68 6.55 19.51
CA GLY A 298 -10.69 6.64 20.56
C GLY A 298 -12.00 7.34 20.18
N ALA A 299 -12.16 7.81 18.93
CA ALA A 299 -13.41 8.34 18.43
C ALA A 299 -14.06 7.39 17.41
N VAL A 300 -15.37 7.23 17.47
CA VAL A 300 -16.15 6.37 16.56
C VAL A 300 -16.25 7.04 15.20
N ALA A 301 -15.48 6.53 14.23
CA ALA A 301 -15.41 7.06 12.87
C ALA A 301 -16.41 6.40 11.92
N PHE A 302 -16.86 5.19 12.24
CA PHE A 302 -17.92 4.49 11.53
C PHE A 302 -18.64 3.57 12.51
N ALA A 303 -19.96 3.45 12.38
CA ALA A 303 -20.75 2.43 13.07
C ALA A 303 -22.08 2.17 12.32
N THR A 304 -22.46 0.90 12.23
CA THR A 304 -23.81 0.50 11.85
C THR A 304 -24.83 1.01 12.86
N ASP A 305 -26.10 1.15 12.47
CA ASP A 305 -27.13 1.72 13.34
C ASP A 305 -27.24 1.00 14.69
N GLU A 306 -27.14 -0.33 14.69
CA GLU A 306 -27.14 -1.14 15.93
C GLU A 306 -25.97 -0.79 16.85
N TRP A 307 -24.78 -0.52 16.28
CA TRP A 307 -23.59 -0.24 17.06
C TRP A 307 -23.47 1.22 17.49
N ARG A 308 -24.16 2.17 16.83
CA ARG A 308 -24.23 3.57 17.28
C ARG A 308 -24.81 3.67 18.69
N ASP A 309 -25.91 2.97 18.95
CA ASP A 309 -26.54 2.99 20.27
C ASP A 309 -25.62 2.38 21.34
N ARG A 310 -24.95 1.27 21.01
CA ARG A 310 -24.03 0.57 21.91
C ARG A 310 -22.77 1.38 22.24
N LEU A 311 -22.32 2.21 21.29
CA LEU A 311 -21.13 3.05 21.43
C LEU A 311 -21.48 4.48 21.86
N SER A 312 -22.74 4.78 22.20
CA SER A 312 -23.24 6.13 22.58
C SER A 312 -22.45 6.84 23.69
N GLY A 313 -21.73 6.09 24.54
CA GLY A 313 -20.83 6.64 25.55
C GLY A 313 -19.46 7.11 25.03
N LEU A 314 -19.13 6.86 23.77
CA LEU A 314 -17.91 7.31 23.11
C LEU A 314 -18.19 8.55 22.24
N ARG A 315 -17.13 9.29 21.90
CA ARG A 315 -17.22 10.41 20.98
C ARG A 315 -17.47 9.89 19.56
N PHE A 316 -18.53 10.35 18.90
CA PHE A 316 -18.78 10.12 17.47
C PHE A 316 -18.21 11.26 16.62
N LEU A 317 -17.89 10.92 15.37
CA LEU A 317 -17.45 11.85 14.32
C LEU A 317 -18.63 12.31 13.47
#